data_AF-A0AA51BKR7-F1
#
_entry.id   AF-A0AA51BKR7-F1
#
_cell.length_a   1.000
_cell.length_b   1.000
_cell.length_c   1.000
_cell.angle_alpha   90.00
_cell.angle_beta   90.00
_cell.angle_gamma   90.00
#
_symmetry.space_group_name_H-M   'P 1'
#
loop_
_entity.id
_entity.type
_entity.pdbx_description
1 polymer ?
#
loop_
_entity_poly.entity_id
_entity_poly.type
_entity_poly.pdbx_seq_one_letter_code
_entity_poly.pdbx_strand_id
1 'polypeptide(L)'
;SKTTHDRMLAQLAQCEFAVTKSQLGSEMMAAELKSYEELSKILENGIEIAKGNIEKSKADLAQAKTVRKNRIEYDILAKVISEQPDRRETLEHLSTLKTELSNLESTKQQLESRLSLRKKQFHVLVTSIHQLQALLEEPDDVDLICDDIE
;
A
#
# COMPACT_ATOMS: atom_id res chain seq x y z
N SER A 1 22.28 -93.53 55.98
CA SER A 1 23.04 -93.40 54.73
C SER A 1 22.18 -92.85 53.58
N LYS A 2 21.02 -93.46 53.28
CA LYS A 2 20.11 -92.98 52.19
C LYS A 2 19.51 -91.59 52.42
N THR A 3 18.99 -91.33 53.62
CA THR A 3 18.39 -90.03 53.99
C THR A 3 19.36 -88.85 53.99
N THR A 4 20.62 -89.07 54.36
CA THR A 4 21.67 -88.05 54.31
C THR A 4 22.11 -87.72 52.88
N HIS A 5 22.12 -88.73 52.01
CA HIS A 5 22.39 -88.58 50.59
C HIS A 5 21.28 -87.79 49.89
N ASP A 6 20.01 -88.14 50.14
CA ASP A 6 18.86 -87.45 49.55
C ASP A 6 18.78 -85.98 49.99
N ARG A 7 19.16 -85.68 51.25
CA ARG A 7 19.28 -84.30 51.74
C ARG A 7 20.39 -83.52 51.04
N MET A 8 21.54 -84.14 50.78
CA MET A 8 22.63 -83.50 50.05
C MET A 8 22.25 -83.23 48.59
N LEU A 9 21.55 -84.15 47.93
CA LEU A 9 21.03 -83.93 46.58
C LEU A 9 20.02 -82.78 46.54
N ALA A 10 19.11 -82.70 47.51
CA ALA A 10 18.15 -81.61 47.60
C ALA A 10 18.84 -80.25 47.78
N GLN A 11 19.88 -80.17 48.60
CA GLN A 11 20.67 -78.94 48.78
C GLN A 11 21.43 -78.56 47.50
N LEU A 12 22.01 -79.53 46.81
CA LEU A 12 22.71 -79.30 45.55
C LEU A 12 21.76 -78.77 44.46
N ALA A 13 20.57 -79.37 44.32
CA ALA A 13 19.52 -78.88 43.43
C ALA A 13 19.05 -77.46 43.79
N GLN A 14 18.99 -77.12 45.09
CA GLN A 14 18.66 -75.78 45.55
C GLN A 14 19.74 -74.76 45.20
N CYS A 15 21.01 -75.12 45.32
CA CYS A 15 22.14 -74.29 44.90
C CYS A 15 22.14 -74.08 43.38
N GLU A 16 21.93 -75.13 42.59
CA GLU A 16 21.81 -75.03 41.12
C GLU A 16 20.65 -74.13 40.71
N PHE A 17 19.50 -74.24 41.38
CA PHE A 17 18.36 -73.36 41.15
C PHE A 17 18.66 -71.90 41.50
N ALA A 18 19.34 -71.66 42.63
CA ALA A 18 19.71 -70.30 43.04
C ALA A 18 20.67 -69.65 42.03
N VAL A 19 21.66 -70.41 41.53
CA VAL A 19 22.63 -69.93 40.53
C VAL A 19 21.95 -69.62 39.20
N THR A 20 21.12 -70.53 38.69
CA THR A 20 20.38 -70.32 37.43
C THR A 20 19.41 -69.15 37.52
N LYS A 21 18.71 -68.98 38.65
CA LYS A 21 17.85 -67.82 38.92
C LYS A 21 18.63 -66.51 38.94
N SER A 22 19.81 -66.49 39.59
CA SER A 22 20.67 -65.30 39.62
C SER A 22 21.19 -64.94 38.23
N GLN A 23 21.59 -65.94 37.44
CA GLN A 23 22.06 -65.74 36.08
C GLN A 23 20.96 -65.16 35.18
N LEU A 24 19.76 -65.75 35.22
CA LEU A 24 18.61 -65.23 34.46
C LEU A 24 18.24 -63.81 34.90
N GLY A 25 18.29 -63.53 36.21
CA GLY A 25 18.08 -62.18 36.73
C GLY A 25 19.10 -61.17 36.20
N SER A 26 20.38 -61.56 36.13
CA SER A 26 21.44 -60.72 35.57
C SER A 26 21.25 -60.46 34.08
N GLU A 27 20.85 -61.47 33.31
CA GLU A 27 20.57 -61.33 31.88
C GLU A 27 19.36 -60.42 31.63
N MET A 28 18.30 -60.58 32.42
CA MET A 28 17.12 -59.71 32.36
C MET A 28 17.47 -58.26 32.69
N MET A 29 18.24 -58.02 33.76
CA MET A 29 18.71 -56.67 34.12
C MET A 29 19.56 -56.04 33.02
N ALA A 30 20.44 -56.82 32.38
CA ALA A 30 21.26 -56.31 31.27
C ALA A 30 20.40 -55.93 30.05
N ALA A 31 19.36 -56.73 29.75
CA ALA A 31 18.41 -56.42 28.68
C ALA A 31 17.57 -55.17 28.99
N GLU A 32 17.08 -55.03 30.23
CA GLU A 32 16.36 -53.84 30.68
C GLU A 32 17.23 -52.59 30.60
N LEU A 33 18.49 -52.65 31.06
CA LEU A 33 19.43 -51.54 30.99
C LEU A 33 19.59 -51.04 29.55
N LYS A 34 19.79 -51.97 28.60
CA LYS A 34 19.91 -51.64 27.18
C LYS A 34 18.63 -50.98 26.63
N SER A 35 17.46 -51.48 27.02
CA SER A 35 16.18 -50.88 26.62
C SER A 35 16.02 -49.46 27.17
N TYR A 36 16.42 -49.21 28.42
CA TYR A 36 16.41 -47.87 29.01
C TYR A 36 17.38 -46.91 28.33
N GLU A 37 18.57 -47.37 27.94
CA GLU A 37 19.51 -46.56 27.16
C GLU A 37 18.95 -46.17 25.79
N GLU A 38 18.31 -47.11 25.09
CA GLU A 38 17.64 -46.85 23.81
C GLU A 38 16.48 -45.84 23.98
N LEU A 39 15.67 -46.00 25.03
CA LEU A 39 14.59 -45.08 25.34
C LEU A 39 15.11 -43.67 25.67
N SER A 40 16.20 -43.56 26.43
CA SER A 40 16.84 -42.28 26.75
C SER A 40 17.27 -41.55 25.49
N LYS A 41 17.90 -42.26 24.53
CA LYS A 41 18.32 -41.67 23.24
C LYS A 41 17.13 -41.18 22.42
N ILE A 42 16.02 -41.93 22.42
CA ILE A 42 14.80 -41.51 21.72
C ILE A 42 14.23 -40.24 22.36
N LEU A 43 14.19 -40.18 23.69
CA LEU A 43 13.71 -39.00 24.41
C LEU A 43 14.59 -37.77 24.16
N GLU A 44 15.91 -37.91 24.20
CA GLU A 44 16.86 -36.83 23.89
C GLU A 44 16.65 -36.30 22.46
N ASN A 45 16.53 -37.19 21.48
CA ASN A 45 16.25 -36.79 20.10
C ASN A 45 14.87 -36.10 19.98
N GLY A 46 13.85 -36.61 20.67
CA GLY A 46 12.53 -35.98 20.73
C GLY A 46 12.57 -34.57 21.31
N ILE A 47 13.35 -34.36 22.37
CA ILE A 47 13.57 -33.04 22.97
C ILE A 47 14.25 -32.10 21.98
N GLU A 48 15.27 -32.58 21.26
CA GLU A 48 16.01 -31.75 20.30
C GLU A 48 15.13 -31.34 19.11
N ILE A 49 14.32 -32.27 18.60
CA ILE A 49 13.33 -31.97 17.55
C ILE A 49 12.30 -30.96 18.05
N ALA A 50 11.78 -31.14 19.28
CA ALA A 50 10.81 -30.22 19.87
C ALA A 50 11.39 -28.80 20.03
N LYS A 51 12.65 -28.68 20.49
CA LYS A 51 13.36 -27.40 20.56
C LYS A 51 13.50 -26.76 19.18
N GLY A 52 13.89 -27.54 18.17
CA GLY A 52 13.99 -27.06 16.79
C GLY A 52 12.64 -26.56 16.24
N ASN A 53 11.54 -27.26 16.55
CA ASN A 53 10.20 -26.85 16.14
C ASN A 53 9.72 -25.58 16.86
N ILE A 54 10.08 -25.40 18.14
CA ILE A 54 9.81 -24.17 18.89
C ILE A 54 10.53 -22.99 18.24
N GLU A 55 11.82 -23.13 17.89
CA GLU A 55 12.58 -22.04 17.28
C GLU A 55 12.04 -21.67 15.89
N LYS A 56 11.67 -22.68 15.08
CA LYS A 56 10.97 -22.45 13.80
C LYS A 56 9.65 -21.72 13.98
N SER A 57 8.81 -22.21 14.90
CA SER A 57 7.49 -21.59 15.17
C SER A 57 7.63 -20.15 15.68
N LYS A 58 8.69 -19.84 16.42
CA LYS A 58 9.01 -18.48 16.88
C LYS A 58 9.41 -17.58 15.73
N ALA A 59 10.22 -18.06 14.79
CA ALA A 59 10.58 -17.34 13.58
C ALA A 59 9.35 -17.07 12.69
N ASP A 60 8.51 -18.09 12.48
CA ASP A 60 7.26 -17.97 11.71
C ASP A 60 6.30 -16.97 12.36
N LEU A 61 6.18 -17.00 13.68
CA LEU A 61 5.37 -16.04 14.43
C LEU A 61 5.88 -14.60 14.25
N ALA A 62 7.20 -14.40 14.24
CA ALA A 62 7.78 -13.08 14.01
C ALA A 62 7.47 -12.56 12.59
N GLN A 63 7.60 -13.43 11.58
CA GLN A 63 7.24 -13.09 10.21
C GLN A 63 5.74 -12.79 10.06
N ALA A 64 4.88 -13.62 10.64
CA ALA A 64 3.42 -13.43 10.62
C ALA A 64 3.01 -12.11 11.28
N LYS A 65 3.67 -11.72 12.39
CA LYS A 65 3.45 -10.41 13.03
C LYS A 65 3.82 -9.25 12.10
N THR A 66 4.95 -9.35 11.41
CA THR A 66 5.38 -8.33 10.43
C THR A 66 4.38 -8.21 9.28
N VAL A 67 3.96 -9.33 8.69
CA VAL A 67 2.95 -9.34 7.61
C VAL A 67 1.64 -8.71 8.09
N ARG A 68 1.19 -9.04 9.31
CA ARG A 68 -0.02 -8.44 9.88
C ARG A 68 0.13 -6.94 10.08
N LYS A 69 1.28 -6.47 10.59
CA LYS A 69 1.55 -5.04 10.75
C LYS A 69 1.49 -4.31 9.41
N ASN A 70 2.20 -4.83 8.40
CA ASN A 70 2.21 -4.26 7.05
C ASN A 70 0.80 -4.20 6.47
N ARG A 71 0.01 -5.28 6.61
CA ARG A 71 -1.38 -5.32 6.15
C ARG A 71 -2.23 -4.22 6.80
N ILE A 72 -2.11 -4.02 8.11
CA ILE A 72 -2.84 -2.96 8.82
C ILE A 72 -2.43 -1.57 8.30
N GLU A 73 -1.14 -1.34 8.09
CA GLU A 73 -0.64 -0.07 7.53
C GLU A 73 -1.20 0.18 6.11
N TYR A 74 -1.25 -0.86 5.27
CA TYR A 74 -1.86 -0.77 3.95
C TYR A 74 -3.36 -0.53 4.02
N ASP A 75 -4.08 -1.20 4.91
CA ASP A 75 -5.53 -1.01 5.09
C ASP A 75 -5.86 0.42 5.54
N ILE A 76 -5.05 0.99 6.45
CA ILE A 76 -5.17 2.39 6.87
C ILE A 76 -4.92 3.33 5.70
N LEU A 77 -3.84 3.11 4.94
CA LEU A 77 -3.52 3.95 3.79
C LEU A 77 -4.60 3.87 2.70
N ALA A 78 -5.11 2.67 2.42
CA ALA A 78 -6.19 2.45 1.47
C ALA A 78 -7.47 3.19 1.89
N LYS A 79 -7.77 3.23 3.19
CA LYS A 79 -8.91 4.00 3.71
C LYS A 79 -8.72 5.50 3.45
N VAL A 80 -7.55 6.05 3.73
CA VAL A 80 -7.24 7.46 3.43
C VAL A 80 -7.33 7.76 1.93
N ILE A 81 -6.85 6.85 1.09
CA ILE A 81 -6.95 6.98 -0.38
C ILE A 81 -8.42 6.95 -0.83
N SER A 82 -9.26 6.10 -0.22
CA SER A 82 -10.68 5.99 -0.57
C SER A 82 -11.53 7.20 -0.16
N GLU A 83 -11.04 8.03 0.77
CA GLU A 83 -11.67 9.31 1.12
C GLU A 83 -11.44 10.38 0.03
N GLN A 84 -10.44 10.19 -0.84
CA GLN A 84 -10.17 11.08 -1.96
C GLN A 84 -11.03 10.71 -3.18
N PRO A 85 -11.44 11.70 -4.00
CA PRO A 85 -12.22 11.44 -5.20
C PRO A 85 -11.46 10.59 -6.21
N ASP A 86 -12.19 9.91 -7.09
CA ASP A 86 -11.57 9.08 -8.13
C ASP A 86 -10.65 9.93 -9.00
N ARG A 87 -9.44 9.43 -9.22
CA ARG A 87 -8.41 10.10 -10.01
C ARG A 87 -8.87 10.32 -11.44
N ARG A 88 -9.59 9.34 -12.01
CA ARG A 88 -10.05 9.42 -13.40
C ARG A 88 -11.09 10.53 -13.57
N GLU A 89 -12.08 10.55 -12.70
CA GLU A 89 -13.12 11.59 -12.66
C GLU A 89 -12.50 12.98 -12.46
N THR A 90 -11.58 13.11 -11.50
CA THR A 90 -10.88 14.38 -11.24
C THR A 90 -10.08 14.86 -12.45
N LEU A 91 -9.43 13.95 -13.20
CA LEU A 91 -8.70 14.29 -14.41
C LEU A 91 -9.62 14.72 -15.56
N GLU A 92 -10.77 14.08 -15.69
CA GLU A 92 -11.78 14.44 -16.69
C GLU A 92 -12.34 15.84 -16.40
N HIS A 93 -12.74 16.12 -15.16
CA HIS A 93 -13.15 17.46 -14.72
C HIS A 93 -12.06 18.50 -14.97
N LEU A 94 -10.80 18.17 -14.70
CA LEU A 94 -9.68 19.08 -14.95
C LEU A 94 -9.53 19.38 -16.45
N SER A 95 -9.74 18.39 -17.30
CA SER A 95 -9.73 18.55 -18.75
C SER A 95 -10.88 19.44 -19.23
N THR A 96 -12.10 19.21 -18.75
CA THR A 96 -13.26 20.02 -19.14
C THR A 96 -13.08 21.46 -18.68
N LEU A 97 -12.69 21.70 -17.42
CA LEU A 97 -12.42 23.05 -16.91
C LEU A 97 -11.34 23.77 -17.73
N LYS A 98 -10.28 23.07 -18.16
CA LYS A 98 -9.25 23.67 -19.03
C LYS A 98 -9.82 24.10 -20.39
N THR A 99 -10.67 23.28 -21.00
CA THR A 99 -11.31 23.63 -22.27
C THR A 99 -12.27 24.80 -22.12
N GLU A 100 -13.05 24.84 -21.04
CA GLU A 100 -13.96 25.96 -20.74
C GLU A 100 -13.18 27.26 -20.52
N LEU A 101 -12.08 27.22 -19.77
CA LEU A 101 -11.23 28.37 -19.52
C LEU A 101 -10.64 28.92 -20.83
N SER A 102 -10.13 28.03 -21.69
CA SER A 102 -9.63 28.41 -23.02
C SER A 102 -10.71 29.04 -23.89
N ASN A 103 -11.94 28.52 -23.85
CA ASN A 103 -13.07 29.09 -24.58
C ASN A 103 -13.46 30.47 -24.03
N LEU A 104 -13.48 30.62 -22.70
CA LEU A 104 -13.81 31.88 -22.05
C LEU A 104 -12.76 32.95 -22.33
N GLU A 105 -11.48 32.58 -22.39
CA GLU A 105 -10.39 33.48 -22.76
C GLU A 105 -10.50 33.94 -24.23
N SER A 106 -10.81 33.02 -25.15
CA SER A 106 -11.06 33.34 -26.56
C SER A 106 -12.25 34.29 -26.74
N THR A 107 -13.38 33.99 -26.08
CA THR A 107 -14.58 34.86 -26.12
C THR A 107 -14.33 36.23 -25.52
N LYS A 108 -13.55 36.32 -24.42
CA LYS A 108 -13.09 37.59 -23.85
C LYS A 108 -12.29 38.40 -24.88
N GLN A 109 -11.29 37.80 -25.52
CA GLN A 109 -10.48 38.48 -26.54
C GLN A 109 -11.33 38.97 -27.72
N GLN A 110 -12.30 38.15 -28.17
CA GLN A 110 -13.25 38.56 -29.21
C GLN A 110 -14.11 39.75 -28.78
N LEU A 111 -14.61 39.77 -27.54
CA LEU A 111 -15.39 40.89 -27.03
C LEU A 111 -14.55 42.17 -26.88
N GLU A 112 -13.32 42.06 -26.39
CA GLU A 112 -12.38 43.18 -26.28
C GLU A 112 -12.04 43.78 -27.65
N SER A 113 -11.79 42.94 -28.66
CA SER A 113 -11.54 43.41 -30.03
C SER A 113 -12.76 44.11 -30.64
N ARG A 114 -13.97 43.57 -30.45
CA ARG A 114 -15.22 44.20 -30.90
C ARG A 114 -15.47 45.54 -30.19
N LEU A 115 -15.22 45.61 -28.89
CA LEU A 115 -15.33 46.84 -28.12
C LEU A 115 -14.34 47.90 -28.61
N SER A 116 -13.09 47.50 -28.86
CA SER A 116 -12.05 48.38 -29.43
C SER A 116 -12.45 48.92 -30.79
N LEU A 117 -13.00 48.08 -31.68
CA LEU A 117 -13.50 48.51 -32.98
C LEU A 117 -14.66 49.52 -32.83
N ARG A 118 -15.62 49.26 -31.94
CA ARG A 118 -16.73 50.20 -31.67
C ARG A 118 -16.23 51.53 -31.11
N LYS A 119 -15.24 51.53 -30.22
CA LYS A 119 -14.60 52.77 -29.72
C LYS A 119 -13.97 53.57 -30.87
N LYS A 120 -13.27 52.91 -31.79
CA LYS A 120 -12.69 53.56 -32.98
C LYS A 120 -13.77 54.14 -33.89
N GLN A 121 -14.83 53.38 -34.18
CA GLN A 121 -15.98 53.86 -34.98
C GLN A 121 -16.63 55.08 -34.35
N PHE A 122 -16.83 55.07 -33.02
CA PHE A 122 -17.39 56.21 -32.30
C PHE A 122 -16.48 57.43 -32.37
N HIS A 123 -15.17 57.25 -32.24
CA HIS A 123 -14.19 58.33 -32.37
C HIS A 123 -14.21 58.98 -33.76
N VAL A 124 -14.31 58.18 -34.83
CA VAL A 124 -14.47 58.70 -36.20
C VAL A 124 -15.74 59.52 -36.31
N LEU A 125 -16.87 59.00 -35.82
CA LEU A 125 -18.16 59.68 -35.89
C LEU A 125 -18.14 61.03 -35.13
N VAL A 126 -17.55 61.04 -33.93
CA VAL A 126 -17.34 62.27 -33.15
C VAL A 126 -16.46 63.26 -33.90
N THR A 127 -15.37 62.80 -34.52
CA THR A 127 -14.48 63.68 -35.30
C THR A 127 -15.20 64.28 -36.51
N SER A 128 -15.99 63.49 -37.23
CA SER A 128 -16.81 63.98 -38.35
C SER A 128 -17.85 65.01 -37.90
N ILE A 129 -18.48 64.83 -36.73
CA ILE A 129 -19.40 65.83 -36.17
C ILE A 129 -18.66 67.15 -35.92
N HIS A 130 -17.48 67.12 -35.29
CA HIS A 130 -16.69 68.34 -35.05
C HIS A 130 -16.27 69.01 -36.37
N GLN A 131 -15.91 68.24 -37.39
CA GLN A 131 -15.58 68.77 -38.72
C GLN A 131 -16.79 69.44 -39.39
N LEU A 132 -17.97 68.82 -39.32
CA LEU A 132 -19.20 69.40 -39.86
C LEU A 132 -19.62 70.67 -39.09
N GLN A 133 -19.43 70.69 -37.76
CA GLN A 133 -19.65 71.88 -36.95
C GLN A 133 -18.70 73.01 -37.36
N ALA A 134 -17.42 72.73 -37.57
CA ALA A 134 -16.45 73.72 -38.05
C ALA A 134 -16.82 74.28 -39.45
N LEU A 135 -17.30 73.42 -40.36
CA LEU A 135 -17.80 73.81 -41.68
C LEU A 135 -19.06 74.70 -41.62
N LEU A 136 -19.92 74.48 -40.62
CA LEU A 136 -21.11 75.30 -40.37
C LEU A 136 -20.80 76.62 -39.63
N GLU A 137 -19.66 76.70 -38.95
CA GLU A 137 -19.15 77.92 -38.31
C GLU A 137 -18.32 78.79 -39.26
N GLU A 138 -17.95 78.31 -40.45
CA GLU A 138 -17.43 79.16 -41.52
C GLU A 138 -18.55 80.08 -42.03
N PRO A 139 -18.39 81.42 -41.97
CA PRO A 139 -19.42 82.33 -42.43
C PRO A 139 -19.57 82.22 -43.96
N ASP A 140 -20.82 82.17 -44.42
CA ASP A 140 -21.21 82.41 -45.82
C ASP A 140 -20.76 83.84 -46.21
N ASP A 141 -19.53 83.97 -46.70
CA ASP A 141 -19.06 85.15 -47.44
C ASP A 141 -19.63 85.08 -48.86
N VAL A 142 -20.95 85.12 -48.95
CA VAL A 142 -21.67 85.44 -50.18
C VAL A 142 -22.78 86.41 -49.83
N ASP A 143 -22.47 87.71 -49.88
CA ASP A 143 -23.40 88.72 -50.41
C ASP A 143 -22.68 90.04 -50.77
N LEU A 144 -22.48 90.20 -52.09
CA LEU A 144 -22.90 91.32 -52.96
C LEU A 144 -22.30 92.75 -52.84
N ILE A 145 -22.21 93.35 -54.05
CA ILE A 145 -22.05 94.77 -54.46
C ILE A 145 -20.57 95.13 -54.80
N CYS A 146 -20.16 95.58 -56.00
CA CYS A 146 -20.84 96.28 -57.09
C CYS A 146 -20.16 96.01 -58.45
N ASP A 147 -20.96 95.89 -59.51
CA ASP A 147 -20.58 96.39 -60.84
C ASP A 147 -20.10 97.84 -60.73
N ASP A 148 -18.97 98.19 -61.33
CA ASP A 148 -18.82 99.44 -62.09
C ASP A 148 -17.52 99.44 -62.92
N ILE A 149 -17.72 99.18 -64.22
CA ILE A 149 -17.12 99.78 -65.42
C ILE A 149 -15.93 100.73 -65.20
N GLU A 150 -14.72 100.31 -65.62
CA GLU A 150 -13.90 100.94 -66.69
C GLU A 150 -12.77 100.00 -67.18
#